data_AF-A0A535RFB6-F1
#
_entry.id   AF-A0A535RFB6-F1
#
_cell.length_a   1.000
_cell.length_b   1.000
_cell.length_c   1.000
_cell.angle_alpha   90.00
_cell.angle_beta   90.00
_cell.angle_gamma   90.00
#
_symmetry.space_group_name_H-M   'P 1'
#
loop_
_entity.id
_entity.type
_entity.pdbx_description
1 polymer ?
#
loop_
_entity_poly.entity_id
_entity_poly.type
_entity_poly.pdbx_seq_one_letter_code
_entity_poly.pdbx_strand_id
1 'polypeptide(L)'
;MASGARPSPVTAGRPPFYFHAVYLINLASDDGKVNPRSESTLAGYLAAADRLGIDGVIFHVGSHRGTGFEAALPGITGRMQRALERADPKRSRLLIENNAGAGDSVGRRFEEIRAMLDALGGDQRVRACFDTCHAFASGYDLRTEETARQTIDEWERVVGVDTLEVVHTNDSLTGLGSNRDRHANIGQGEIGEEGFRALLHDPRLAKVPFILEVPGFEGLGPDAENVAILRRLAA
;
A
#
# COMPACT_ATOMS: atom_id res chain seq x y z
N MET A 1 11.91 -41.27 22.05
CA MET A 1 10.80 -40.33 21.85
C MET A 1 11.37 -38.92 21.99
N ALA A 2 11.66 -38.26 20.88
CA ALA A 2 12.16 -36.89 20.91
C ALA A 2 10.97 -35.94 21.14
N SER A 3 10.94 -35.29 22.29
CA SER A 3 9.96 -34.26 22.60
C SER A 3 10.23 -33.03 21.73
N GLY A 4 9.45 -32.86 20.67
CA GLY A 4 9.43 -31.63 19.89
C GLY A 4 8.89 -30.49 20.76
N ALA A 5 9.80 -29.68 21.29
CA ALA A 5 9.42 -28.41 21.91
C ALA A 5 8.81 -27.53 20.82
N ARG A 6 7.51 -27.23 20.94
CA ARG A 6 6.89 -26.18 20.13
C ARG A 6 7.67 -24.88 20.40
N PRO A 7 8.10 -24.13 19.37
CA PRO A 7 8.73 -22.84 19.59
C PRO A 7 7.77 -21.98 20.42
N SER A 8 8.32 -21.35 21.46
CA SER A 8 7.59 -20.39 22.28
C SER A 8 6.96 -19.33 21.37
N PRO A 9 5.69 -18.93 21.56
CA PRO A 9 5.16 -17.81 20.84
C PRO A 9 6.06 -16.61 21.15
N VAL A 10 6.64 -16.02 20.11
CA VAL A 10 7.24 -14.69 20.19
C VAL A 10 6.13 -13.81 20.76
N THR A 11 6.33 -13.25 21.95
CA THR A 11 5.42 -12.25 22.50
C THR A 11 5.55 -11.02 21.60
N ALA A 12 4.81 -11.02 20.49
CA ALA A 12 4.78 -9.90 19.59
C ALA A 12 4.32 -8.68 20.40
N GLY A 13 5.05 -7.58 20.28
CA GLY A 13 4.59 -6.30 20.79
C GLY A 13 3.25 -5.92 20.16
N ARG A 14 2.73 -4.75 20.53
CA ARG A 14 1.52 -4.23 19.88
C ARG A 14 1.72 -4.23 18.34
N PRO A 15 0.87 -4.90 17.55
CA PRO A 15 0.97 -4.85 16.09
C PRO A 15 0.64 -3.44 15.58
N PRO A 16 1.15 -3.04 14.41
CA PRO A 16 0.76 -1.78 13.80
C PRO A 16 -0.69 -1.86 13.33
N PHE A 17 -1.40 -0.74 13.42
CA PHE A 17 -2.76 -0.59 12.94
C PHE A 17 -2.83 0.56 11.94
N TYR A 18 -3.59 0.38 10.88
CA TYR A 18 -3.80 1.39 9.86
C TYR A 18 -5.28 1.60 9.62
N PHE A 19 -5.66 2.83 9.33
CA PHE A 19 -6.93 3.10 8.65
C PHE A 19 -6.69 3.11 7.15
N HIS A 20 -7.65 2.57 6.40
CA HIS A 20 -7.74 2.84 4.98
C HIS A 20 -8.77 3.95 4.76
N ALA A 21 -8.36 5.03 4.12
CA ALA A 21 -9.25 6.13 3.79
C ALA A 21 -10.26 5.68 2.72
N VAL A 22 -11.45 6.26 2.74
CA VAL A 22 -12.53 5.87 1.83
C VAL A 22 -12.17 6.16 0.36
N TYR A 23 -12.51 5.24 -0.54
CA TYR A 23 -12.25 5.33 -1.98
C TYR A 23 -12.88 6.54 -2.69
N LEU A 24 -13.78 7.28 -2.02
CA LEU A 24 -14.41 8.50 -2.56
C LEU A 24 -13.46 9.71 -2.55
N ILE A 25 -12.34 9.63 -1.83
CA ILE A 25 -11.30 10.66 -1.85
C ILE A 25 -10.68 10.71 -3.24
N ASN A 26 -10.59 11.92 -3.80
CA ASN A 26 -9.80 12.19 -4.99
C ASN A 26 -9.05 13.52 -4.83
N LEU A 27 -7.77 13.45 -4.48
CA LEU A 27 -6.90 14.62 -4.39
C LEU A 27 -6.34 15.05 -5.76
N ALA A 28 -6.49 14.24 -6.79
CA ALA A 28 -6.06 14.56 -8.15
C ALA A 28 -7.15 15.24 -8.98
N SER A 29 -8.39 15.34 -8.47
CA SER A 29 -9.47 16.05 -9.15
C SER A 29 -9.17 17.55 -9.25
N ASP A 30 -9.77 18.22 -10.23
CA ASP A 30 -9.90 19.67 -10.34
C ASP A 30 -11.29 20.19 -9.92
N ASP A 31 -12.19 19.29 -9.54
CA ASP A 31 -13.57 19.63 -9.17
C ASP A 31 -13.61 20.39 -7.82
N GLY A 32 -14.22 21.58 -7.85
CA GLY A 32 -14.30 22.50 -6.72
C GLY A 32 -15.12 22.01 -5.52
N LYS A 33 -15.86 20.90 -5.64
CA LYS A 33 -16.60 20.26 -4.54
C LYS A 33 -15.91 18.99 -4.05
N VAL A 34 -15.37 18.18 -4.95
CA VAL A 34 -14.66 16.93 -4.61
C VAL A 34 -13.37 17.23 -3.86
N ASN A 35 -12.62 18.25 -4.30
CA ASN A 35 -11.33 18.57 -3.70
C ASN A 35 -11.40 18.96 -2.22
N PRO A 36 -12.21 19.95 -1.79
CA PRO A 36 -12.27 20.33 -0.39
C PRO A 36 -12.84 19.21 0.50
N ARG A 37 -13.77 18.40 -0.03
CA ARG A 37 -14.32 17.25 0.71
C ARG A 37 -13.27 16.17 0.89
N SER A 38 -12.51 15.86 -0.14
CA SER A 38 -11.43 14.86 -0.10
C SER A 38 -10.35 15.28 0.91
N GLU A 39 -9.89 16.52 0.85
CA GLU A 39 -8.93 17.09 1.80
C GLU A 39 -9.46 17.06 3.23
N SER A 40 -10.70 17.53 3.47
CA SER A 40 -11.30 17.52 4.79
C SER A 40 -11.52 16.12 5.35
N THR A 41 -11.84 15.15 4.49
CA THR A 41 -12.05 13.76 4.88
C THR A 41 -10.72 13.13 5.27
N LEU A 42 -9.67 13.33 4.48
CA LEU A 42 -8.34 12.80 4.77
C LEU A 42 -7.76 13.40 6.07
N ALA A 43 -7.91 14.71 6.27
CA ALA A 43 -7.53 15.36 7.53
C ALA A 43 -8.30 14.77 8.73
N GLY A 44 -9.58 14.45 8.56
CA GLY A 44 -10.39 13.79 9.57
C GLY A 44 -9.90 12.39 9.93
N TYR A 45 -9.55 11.58 8.93
CA TYR A 45 -8.92 10.27 9.14
C TYR A 45 -7.61 10.40 9.92
N LEU A 46 -6.72 11.31 9.51
CA LEU A 46 -5.42 11.52 10.18
C LEU A 46 -5.59 11.96 11.63
N ALA A 47 -6.46 12.94 11.90
CA ALA A 47 -6.71 13.40 13.26
C ALA A 47 -7.34 12.30 14.15
N ALA A 48 -8.25 11.50 13.58
CA ALA A 48 -8.85 10.38 14.30
C ALA A 48 -7.83 9.26 14.57
N ALA A 49 -7.02 8.91 13.58
CA ALA A 49 -5.95 7.94 13.69
C ALA A 49 -4.98 8.33 14.81
N ASP A 50 -4.51 9.58 14.82
CA ASP A 50 -3.51 10.04 15.79
C ASP A 50 -4.06 10.01 17.22
N ARG A 51 -5.31 10.46 17.40
CA ARG A 51 -6.00 10.44 18.69
C ARG A 51 -6.25 9.03 19.23
N LEU A 52 -6.51 8.07 18.34
CA LEU A 52 -6.70 6.65 18.68
C LEU A 52 -5.36 5.90 18.77
N GLY A 53 -4.25 6.58 18.47
CA GLY A 53 -2.92 6.01 18.43
C GLY A 53 -2.74 4.99 17.31
N ILE A 54 -3.49 5.08 16.20
CA ILE A 54 -3.34 4.27 14.99
C ILE A 54 -2.08 4.75 14.24
N ASP A 55 -1.33 3.82 13.66
CA ASP A 55 0.04 4.07 13.17
C ASP A 55 0.05 4.82 11.82
N GLY A 56 -0.97 4.64 10.98
CA GLY A 56 -1.11 5.43 9.76
C GLY A 56 -2.48 5.41 9.08
N VAL A 57 -2.62 6.24 8.06
CA VAL A 57 -3.77 6.33 7.17
C VAL A 57 -3.31 6.07 5.74
N ILE A 58 -3.73 4.95 5.17
CA ILE A 58 -3.49 4.55 3.79
C ILE A 58 -4.55 5.17 2.90
N PHE A 59 -4.17 5.67 1.73
CA PHE A 59 -5.11 6.22 0.77
C PHE A 59 -4.61 6.07 -0.66
N HIS A 60 -5.55 5.91 -1.58
CA HIS A 60 -5.30 6.18 -2.99
C HIS A 60 -5.41 7.68 -3.25
N VAL A 61 -4.49 8.20 -4.07
CA VAL A 61 -4.44 9.63 -4.42
C VAL A 61 -5.67 10.08 -5.20
N GLY A 62 -6.23 9.17 -6.00
CA GLY A 62 -7.39 9.40 -6.84
C GLY A 62 -7.01 9.43 -8.32
N SER A 63 -7.72 10.25 -9.10
CA SER A 63 -7.60 10.30 -10.54
C SER A 63 -7.59 11.73 -11.06
N HIS A 64 -6.67 12.01 -11.99
CA HIS A 64 -6.51 13.32 -12.63
C HIS A 64 -7.51 13.57 -13.77
N ARG A 65 -8.35 12.58 -14.12
CA ARG A 65 -9.45 12.67 -15.11
C ARG A 65 -9.04 13.35 -16.43
N GLY A 66 -7.89 12.95 -16.98
CA GLY A 66 -7.35 13.45 -18.24
C GLY A 66 -6.48 14.71 -18.16
N THR A 67 -6.35 15.38 -16.99
CA THR A 67 -5.48 16.56 -16.87
C THR A 67 -3.97 16.24 -16.92
N GLY A 68 -3.61 14.99 -16.62
CA GLY A 68 -2.24 14.49 -16.60
C GLY A 68 -1.57 14.66 -15.24
N PHE A 69 -0.72 13.69 -14.87
CA PHE A 69 -0.06 13.65 -13.57
C PHE A 69 0.76 14.92 -13.28
N GLU A 70 1.63 15.33 -14.21
CA GLU A 70 2.52 16.50 -14.00
C GLU A 70 1.73 17.79 -13.72
N ALA A 71 0.62 18.00 -14.42
CA ALA A 71 -0.25 19.15 -14.20
C ALA A 71 -1.01 19.06 -12.87
N ALA A 72 -1.38 17.85 -12.43
CA ALA A 72 -2.12 17.62 -11.20
C ALA A 72 -1.23 17.62 -9.94
N LEU A 73 0.06 17.29 -10.07
CA LEU A 73 1.00 17.07 -8.96
C LEU A 73 1.07 18.24 -7.94
N PRO A 74 1.17 19.52 -8.35
CA PRO A 74 1.20 20.64 -7.40
C PRO A 74 -0.11 20.74 -6.59
N GLY A 75 -1.24 20.43 -7.24
CA GLY A 75 -2.54 20.42 -6.57
C GLY A 75 -2.67 19.28 -5.56
N ILE A 76 -2.26 18.07 -5.96
CA ILE A 76 -2.28 16.86 -5.11
C ILE A 76 -1.47 17.11 -3.83
N THR A 77 -0.21 17.50 -4.00
CA THR A 77 0.73 17.69 -2.88
C THR A 77 0.34 18.87 -2.00
N GLY A 78 -0.12 19.97 -2.58
CA GLY A 78 -0.67 21.09 -1.80
C GLY A 78 -1.90 20.70 -0.97
N ARG A 79 -2.76 19.81 -1.47
CA ARG A 79 -3.90 19.25 -0.72
C ARG A 79 -3.44 18.31 0.40
N MET A 80 -2.46 17.44 0.14
CA MET A 80 -1.87 16.57 1.16
C MET A 80 -1.24 17.39 2.29
N GLN A 81 -0.48 18.44 1.94
CA GLN A 81 0.13 19.34 2.92
C GLN A 81 -0.92 20.01 3.81
N ARG A 82 -1.99 20.57 3.23
CA ARG A 82 -3.09 21.17 4.02
C ARG A 82 -3.81 20.15 4.90
N ALA A 83 -4.00 18.91 4.43
CA ALA A 83 -4.59 17.86 5.25
C ALA A 83 -3.71 17.53 6.46
N LEU A 84 -2.39 17.44 6.27
CA LEU A 84 -1.41 17.23 7.33
C LEU A 84 -1.36 18.40 8.32
N GLU A 85 -1.36 19.64 7.83
CA GLU A 85 -1.37 20.84 8.66
C GLU A 85 -2.65 20.95 9.49
N ARG A 86 -3.80 20.63 8.89
CA ARG A 86 -5.09 20.66 9.57
C ARG A 86 -5.24 19.56 10.62
N ALA A 87 -4.73 18.37 10.35
CA ALA A 87 -4.78 17.24 11.27
C ALA A 87 -3.71 17.32 12.36
N ASP A 88 -2.55 17.92 12.06
CA ASP A 88 -1.36 18.04 12.90
C ASP A 88 -0.98 16.73 13.64
N PRO A 89 -0.88 15.58 12.93
CA PRO A 89 -0.64 14.29 13.57
C PRO A 89 0.76 14.25 14.18
N LYS A 90 0.88 13.72 15.40
CA LYS A 90 2.17 13.59 16.10
C LYS A 90 2.83 12.25 15.86
N ARG A 91 2.03 11.20 15.65
CA ARG A 91 2.46 9.81 15.51
C ARG A 91 1.98 9.21 14.20
N SER A 92 0.70 9.37 13.84
CA SER A 92 0.17 8.77 12.63
C SER A 92 0.87 9.29 11.37
N ARG A 93 1.05 8.40 10.39
CA ARG A 93 1.60 8.72 9.07
C ARG A 93 0.51 8.74 8.00
N LEU A 94 0.72 9.52 6.95
CA LEU A 94 -0.07 9.50 5.72
C LEU A 94 0.65 8.62 4.70
N LEU A 95 0.00 7.54 4.26
CA LEU A 95 0.61 6.50 3.44
C LEU A 95 0.03 6.54 2.03
N ILE A 96 0.85 6.89 1.04
CA ILE A 96 0.47 6.86 -0.38
C ILE A 96 0.55 5.42 -0.85
N GLU A 97 -0.57 4.85 -1.28
CA GLU A 97 -0.59 3.52 -1.87
C GLU A 97 -0.42 3.58 -3.40
N ASN A 98 0.39 2.69 -3.97
CA ASN A 98 0.43 2.50 -5.41
C ASN A 98 -0.92 1.97 -5.93
N ASN A 99 -1.23 2.26 -7.19
CA ASN A 99 -2.52 1.95 -7.78
C ASN A 99 -2.38 1.00 -8.97
N ALA A 100 -3.40 0.15 -9.21
CA ALA A 100 -3.46 -0.74 -10.36
C ALA A 100 -3.39 -0.03 -11.72
N GLY A 101 -3.65 1.28 -11.78
CA GLY A 101 -3.51 2.06 -13.01
C GLY A 101 -4.76 2.07 -13.88
N ALA A 102 -5.94 1.84 -13.31
CA ALA A 102 -7.21 1.93 -14.02
C ALA A 102 -7.48 3.39 -14.45
N GLY A 103 -7.75 3.60 -15.73
CA GLY A 103 -8.06 4.93 -16.29
C GLY A 103 -6.96 5.95 -16.01
N ASP A 104 -7.36 7.11 -15.49
CA ASP A 104 -6.49 8.26 -15.19
C ASP A 104 -6.04 8.27 -13.71
N SER A 105 -5.81 7.10 -13.10
CA SER A 105 -5.40 6.99 -11.70
C SER A 105 -3.97 7.46 -11.48
N VAL A 106 -3.72 8.04 -10.30
CA VAL A 106 -2.40 8.49 -9.86
C VAL A 106 -1.78 7.44 -8.94
N GLY A 107 -0.46 7.25 -9.05
CA GLY A 107 0.29 6.29 -8.26
C GLY A 107 0.45 4.95 -8.98
N ARG A 108 0.22 4.92 -10.30
CA ARG A 108 0.39 3.71 -11.12
C ARG A 108 1.86 3.29 -11.18
N ARG A 109 2.74 4.29 -11.29
CA ARG A 109 4.19 4.12 -11.42
C ARG A 109 4.88 4.55 -10.14
N PHE A 110 5.95 3.87 -9.75
CA PHE A 110 6.73 4.21 -8.57
C PHE A 110 7.30 5.64 -8.63
N GLU A 111 7.62 6.14 -9.82
CA GLU A 111 8.09 7.50 -10.04
C GLU A 111 7.04 8.54 -9.62
N GLU A 112 5.75 8.24 -9.75
CA GLU A 112 4.68 9.16 -9.32
C GLU A 112 4.64 9.24 -7.79
N ILE A 113 4.85 8.11 -7.10
CA ILE A 113 4.96 8.05 -5.64
C ILE A 113 6.16 8.88 -5.18
N ARG A 114 7.33 8.66 -5.78
CA ARG A 114 8.55 9.42 -5.47
C ARG A 114 8.38 10.92 -5.72
N ALA A 115 7.78 11.30 -6.85
CA ALA A 115 7.52 12.71 -7.18
C ALA A 115 6.62 13.41 -6.15
N MET A 116 5.61 12.71 -5.62
CA MET A 116 4.77 13.25 -4.55
C MET A 116 5.53 13.39 -3.22
N LEU A 117 6.35 12.40 -2.86
CA LEU A 117 7.19 12.46 -1.65
C LEU A 117 8.22 13.61 -1.73
N ASP A 118 8.84 13.81 -2.90
CA ASP A 118 9.82 14.88 -3.15
C ASP A 118 9.18 16.27 -3.14
N ALA A 119 8.01 16.42 -3.78
CA ALA A 119 7.27 17.67 -3.78
C ALA A 119 6.82 18.10 -2.37
N LEU A 120 6.69 17.15 -1.44
CA LEU A 120 6.43 17.40 -0.02
C LEU A 120 7.71 17.60 0.81
N GLY A 121 8.86 17.74 0.16
CA GLY A 121 10.15 18.03 0.81
C GLY A 121 10.67 16.90 1.68
N GLY A 122 10.26 15.64 1.44
CA GLY A 122 10.64 14.51 2.27
C GLY A 122 10.04 14.55 3.68
N ASP A 123 8.87 15.18 3.86
CA ASP A 123 8.16 15.23 5.12
C ASP A 123 8.01 13.82 5.72
N GLN A 124 8.57 13.63 6.91
CA GLN A 124 8.63 12.33 7.57
C GLN A 124 7.26 11.80 8.02
N ARG A 125 6.22 12.64 7.98
CA ARG A 125 4.83 12.26 8.20
C ARG A 125 4.23 11.54 6.99
N VAL A 126 4.86 11.62 5.82
CA VAL A 126 4.41 10.98 4.59
C VAL A 126 5.31 9.81 4.24
N ARG A 127 4.67 8.68 3.93
CA ARG A 127 5.29 7.39 3.65
C ARG A 127 4.52 6.69 2.54
N ALA A 128 4.92 5.48 2.20
CA ALA A 128 4.32 4.69 1.15
C ALA A 128 3.74 3.37 1.67
N CYS A 129 2.67 2.91 1.02
CA CYS A 129 2.15 1.56 1.07
C CYS A 129 2.42 0.88 -0.28
N PHE A 130 2.92 -0.35 -0.26
CA PHE A 130 3.09 -1.17 -1.45
C PHE A 130 2.02 -2.24 -1.51
N ASP A 131 1.13 -2.18 -2.49
CA ASP A 131 0.18 -3.24 -2.80
C ASP A 131 0.70 -4.10 -3.96
N THR A 132 0.81 -5.41 -3.69
CA THR A 132 1.32 -6.41 -4.65
C THR A 132 0.39 -6.62 -5.84
N CYS A 133 -0.93 -6.63 -5.64
CA CYS A 133 -1.89 -6.77 -6.73
C CYS A 133 -1.88 -5.52 -7.62
N HIS A 134 -1.79 -4.34 -7.03
CA HIS A 134 -1.72 -3.07 -7.75
C HIS A 134 -0.43 -2.96 -8.56
N ALA A 135 0.71 -3.31 -7.97
CA ALA A 135 1.99 -3.31 -8.68
C ALA A 135 1.95 -4.29 -9.87
N PHE A 136 1.42 -5.50 -9.66
CA PHE A 136 1.26 -6.48 -10.71
C PHE A 136 0.29 -6.02 -11.82
N ALA A 137 -0.87 -5.50 -11.44
CA ALA A 137 -1.84 -4.98 -12.39
C ALA A 137 -1.32 -3.75 -13.16
N SER A 138 -0.39 -2.98 -12.59
CA SER A 138 0.19 -1.80 -13.25
C SER A 138 1.42 -2.11 -14.12
N GLY A 139 2.02 -3.30 -13.98
CA GLY A 139 3.06 -3.83 -14.87
C GLY A 139 4.34 -4.31 -14.19
N TYR A 140 4.42 -4.28 -12.86
CA TYR A 140 5.58 -4.78 -12.09
C TYR A 140 5.42 -6.27 -11.81
N ASP A 141 6.28 -7.10 -12.39
CA ASP A 141 6.15 -8.56 -12.31
C ASP A 141 6.61 -9.08 -10.95
N LEU A 142 5.81 -9.96 -10.35
CA LEU A 142 6.03 -10.56 -9.03
C LEU A 142 5.95 -12.09 -9.08
N ARG A 143 5.86 -12.71 -10.26
CA ARG A 143 5.52 -14.14 -10.39
C ARG A 143 6.60 -15.11 -9.94
N THR A 144 7.87 -14.75 -10.13
CA THR A 144 9.01 -15.60 -9.80
C THR A 144 9.90 -14.92 -8.78
N GLU A 145 10.81 -15.66 -8.18
CA GLU A 145 11.82 -15.06 -7.30
C GLU A 145 12.62 -13.95 -8.00
N GLU A 146 13.01 -14.18 -9.25
CA GLU A 146 13.77 -13.21 -10.04
C GLU A 146 12.97 -11.92 -10.27
N THR A 147 11.73 -12.02 -10.75
CA THR A 147 10.92 -10.84 -11.07
C THR A 147 10.48 -10.09 -9.81
N ALA A 148 10.14 -10.80 -8.73
CA ALA A 148 9.84 -10.19 -7.45
C ALA A 148 11.03 -9.38 -6.91
N ARG A 149 12.26 -9.94 -6.97
CA ARG A 149 13.48 -9.20 -6.58
C ARG A 149 13.70 -7.97 -7.44
N GLN A 150 13.53 -8.08 -8.77
CA GLN A 150 13.65 -6.94 -9.68
C GLN A 150 12.65 -5.82 -9.33
N THR A 151 11.41 -6.17 -9.01
CA THR A 151 10.38 -5.20 -8.59
C THR A 151 10.75 -4.50 -7.28
N ILE A 152 11.28 -5.22 -6.28
CA ILE A 152 11.74 -4.59 -5.03
C ILE A 152 13.02 -3.76 -5.24
N ASP A 153 13.92 -4.19 -6.12
CA ASP A 153 15.09 -3.39 -6.51
C ASP A 153 14.68 -2.08 -7.20
N GLU A 154 13.64 -2.12 -8.03
CA GLU A 154 13.05 -0.93 -8.63
C GLU A 154 12.40 -0.02 -7.60
N TRP A 155 11.63 -0.58 -6.64
CA TRP A 155 11.09 0.20 -5.54
C TRP A 155 12.17 0.87 -4.71
N GLU A 156 13.24 0.16 -4.34
CA GLU A 156 14.38 0.71 -3.62
C GLU A 156 15.05 1.83 -4.41
N ARG A 157 15.31 1.61 -5.70
CA ARG A 157 15.96 2.57 -6.58
C ARG A 157 15.14 3.85 -6.77
N VAL A 158 13.82 3.73 -6.89
CA VAL A 158 12.93 4.85 -7.26
C VAL A 158 12.34 5.51 -6.02
N VAL A 159 11.76 4.75 -5.11
CA VAL A 159 11.00 5.25 -3.97
C VAL A 159 11.85 5.25 -2.70
N GLY A 160 12.61 4.19 -2.47
CA GLY A 160 13.38 3.92 -1.25
C GLY A 160 12.57 3.10 -0.24
N VAL A 161 13.11 1.95 0.18
CA VAL A 161 12.46 1.05 1.15
C VAL A 161 12.37 1.66 2.55
N ASP A 162 13.16 2.69 2.85
CA ASP A 162 13.07 3.46 4.09
C ASP A 162 11.76 4.26 4.20
N THR A 163 11.10 4.53 3.08
CA THR A 163 9.79 5.19 3.04
C THR A 163 8.61 4.21 3.14
N LEU A 164 8.86 2.91 2.99
CA LEU A 164 7.82 1.87 2.97
C LEU A 164 7.39 1.53 4.40
N GLU A 165 6.12 1.79 4.71
CA GLU A 165 5.56 1.55 6.04
C GLU A 165 4.82 0.22 6.14
N VAL A 166 4.20 -0.25 5.04
CA VAL A 166 3.33 -1.42 5.02
C VAL A 166 3.22 -1.99 3.60
N VAL A 167 3.07 -3.32 3.52
CA VAL A 167 2.77 -4.05 2.29
C VAL A 167 1.33 -4.57 2.36
N HIS A 168 0.47 -4.15 1.43
CA HIS A 168 -0.75 -4.87 1.14
C HIS A 168 -0.41 -6.09 0.28
N THR A 169 -0.75 -7.26 0.81
CA THR A 169 -0.32 -8.57 0.30
C THR A 169 -1.49 -9.26 -0.34
N ASN A 170 -1.73 -8.94 -1.59
CA ASN A 170 -2.88 -9.37 -2.37
C ASN A 170 -2.40 -10.12 -3.61
N ASP A 171 -2.91 -11.34 -3.84
CA ASP A 171 -2.72 -11.99 -5.15
C ASP A 171 -3.61 -11.28 -6.18
N SER A 172 -3.31 -11.43 -7.47
CA SER A 172 -4.08 -10.78 -8.54
C SER A 172 -4.93 -11.80 -9.28
N LEU A 173 -6.25 -11.58 -9.32
CA LEU A 173 -7.15 -12.37 -10.15
C LEU A 173 -6.96 -12.11 -11.66
N THR A 174 -6.24 -11.03 -12.01
CA THR A 174 -6.05 -10.61 -13.40
C THR A 174 -4.57 -10.60 -13.78
N GLY A 175 -4.26 -10.73 -15.07
CA GLY A 175 -2.88 -10.83 -15.54
C GLY A 175 -2.04 -9.56 -15.34
N LEU A 176 -0.72 -9.71 -15.49
CA LEU A 176 0.28 -8.64 -15.43
C LEU A 176 -0.09 -7.49 -16.38
N GLY A 177 -0.06 -6.26 -15.86
CA GLY A 177 -0.36 -5.07 -16.66
C GLY A 177 -1.82 -4.95 -17.12
N SER A 178 -2.76 -5.66 -16.47
CA SER A 178 -4.20 -5.60 -16.80
C SER A 178 -4.85 -4.24 -16.53
N ASN A 179 -4.23 -3.43 -15.67
CA ASN A 179 -4.81 -2.23 -15.08
C ASN A 179 -6.15 -2.47 -14.36
N ARG A 180 -6.33 -3.66 -13.78
CA ARG A 180 -7.53 -4.04 -13.03
C ARG A 180 -7.20 -4.41 -11.60
N ASP A 181 -7.77 -3.66 -10.67
CA ASP A 181 -7.78 -3.96 -9.25
C ASP A 181 -8.82 -5.07 -8.96
N ARG A 182 -8.33 -6.31 -8.89
CA ARG A 182 -9.10 -7.50 -8.55
C ARG A 182 -8.24 -8.47 -7.74
N HIS A 183 -8.36 -8.39 -6.41
CA HIS A 183 -7.61 -9.24 -5.50
C HIS A 183 -8.08 -10.71 -5.57
N ALA A 184 -7.13 -11.62 -5.42
CA ALA A 184 -7.34 -13.05 -5.24
C ALA A 184 -6.74 -13.51 -3.90
N ASN A 185 -7.19 -14.67 -3.41
CA ASN A 185 -6.56 -15.33 -2.28
C ASN A 185 -5.12 -15.74 -2.63
N ILE A 186 -4.26 -15.84 -1.64
CA ILE A 186 -2.83 -16.13 -1.83
C ILE A 186 -2.66 -17.49 -2.53
N GLY A 187 -2.00 -17.49 -3.69
CA GLY A 187 -1.77 -18.69 -4.49
C GLY A 187 -2.97 -19.10 -5.36
N GLN A 188 -4.04 -18.30 -5.41
CA GLN A 188 -5.22 -18.50 -6.27
C GLN A 188 -5.28 -17.48 -7.43
N GLY A 189 -4.27 -16.63 -7.56
CA GLY A 189 -4.17 -15.65 -8.64
C GLY A 189 -2.95 -15.88 -9.54
N GLU A 190 -2.65 -14.83 -10.30
CA GLU A 190 -1.62 -14.79 -11.33
C GLU A 190 -0.23 -14.43 -10.78
N ILE A 191 -0.11 -13.96 -9.53
CA ILE A 191 1.20 -13.74 -8.87
C ILE A 191 1.71 -15.08 -8.33
N GLY A 192 0.88 -15.82 -7.59
CA GLY A 192 1.21 -17.15 -7.08
C GLY A 192 2.17 -17.17 -5.88
N GLU A 193 2.35 -18.36 -5.30
CA GLU A 193 3.08 -18.55 -4.04
C GLU A 193 4.59 -18.24 -4.13
N GLU A 194 5.20 -18.42 -5.30
CA GLU A 194 6.64 -18.19 -5.50
C GLU A 194 7.00 -16.70 -5.29
N GLY A 195 6.20 -15.80 -5.87
CA GLY A 195 6.32 -14.36 -5.67
C GLY A 195 6.25 -13.95 -4.21
N PHE A 196 5.22 -14.41 -3.50
CA PHE A 196 5.06 -14.11 -2.07
C PHE A 196 6.19 -14.68 -1.22
N ARG A 197 6.68 -15.88 -1.54
CA ARG A 197 7.87 -16.43 -0.88
C ARG A 197 9.07 -15.50 -1.08
N ALA A 198 9.31 -15.01 -2.29
CA ALA A 198 10.42 -14.09 -2.54
C ALA A 198 10.30 -12.78 -1.76
N LEU A 199 9.10 -12.19 -1.69
CA LEU A 199 8.83 -10.97 -0.92
C LEU A 199 9.05 -11.18 0.59
N LEU A 200 8.53 -12.28 1.15
CA LEU A 200 8.63 -12.59 2.58
C LEU A 200 10.06 -12.89 3.03
N HIS A 201 10.93 -13.33 2.12
CA HIS A 201 12.34 -13.63 2.37
C HIS A 201 13.28 -12.48 1.98
N ASP A 202 12.77 -11.35 1.48
CA ASP A 202 13.61 -10.18 1.19
C ASP A 202 14.02 -9.46 2.49
N PRO A 203 15.32 -9.34 2.81
CA PRO A 203 15.78 -8.77 4.07
C PRO A 203 15.41 -7.28 4.24
N ARG A 204 15.16 -6.55 3.14
CA ARG A 204 14.72 -5.15 3.20
C ARG A 204 13.31 -5.01 3.77
N LEU A 205 12.48 -6.05 3.62
CA LEU A 205 11.09 -6.07 4.05
C LEU A 205 10.90 -6.74 5.41
N ALA A 206 11.96 -7.24 6.06
CA ALA A 206 11.90 -8.06 7.27
C ALA A 206 11.18 -7.39 8.48
N LYS A 207 11.08 -6.05 8.49
CA LYS A 207 10.39 -5.28 9.53
C LYS A 207 9.08 -4.64 9.06
N VAL A 208 8.75 -4.79 7.78
CA VAL A 208 7.54 -4.20 7.18
C VAL A 208 6.37 -5.14 7.45
N PRO A 209 5.24 -4.66 7.98
CA PRO A 209 4.04 -5.46 8.15
C PRO A 209 3.41 -5.81 6.79
N PHE A 210 2.88 -7.03 6.69
CA PHE A 210 2.13 -7.55 5.54
C PHE A 210 0.66 -7.66 5.95
N ILE A 211 -0.23 -6.97 5.23
CA ILE A 211 -1.68 -6.92 5.50
C ILE A 211 -2.43 -7.51 4.32
N LEU A 212 -3.40 -8.40 4.61
CA LEU A 212 -4.24 -9.02 3.59
C LEU A 212 -5.49 -8.17 3.34
N GLU A 213 -5.88 -8.01 2.08
CA GLU A 213 -7.16 -7.45 1.61
C GLU A 213 -7.84 -8.37 0.59
N VAL A 214 -7.55 -9.67 0.72
CA VAL A 214 -8.06 -10.74 -0.13
C VAL A 214 -9.56 -11.01 0.13
N PRO A 215 -10.29 -11.60 -0.84
CA PRO A 215 -11.71 -11.90 -0.66
C PRO A 215 -12.02 -12.95 0.42
N GLY A 216 -11.04 -13.77 0.82
CA GLY A 216 -11.22 -14.94 1.68
C GLY A 216 -11.77 -16.14 0.93
N PHE A 217 -11.59 -17.34 1.46
CA PHE A 217 -12.07 -18.57 0.82
C PHE A 217 -13.60 -18.69 0.83
N GLU A 218 -14.25 -18.08 1.82
CA GLU A 218 -15.72 -18.01 1.93
C GLU A 218 -16.30 -16.70 1.36
N GLY A 219 -15.46 -15.80 0.84
CA GLY A 219 -15.91 -14.49 0.32
C GLY A 219 -16.31 -13.49 1.41
N LEU A 220 -15.86 -13.71 2.66
CA LEU A 220 -16.17 -12.87 3.83
C LEU A 220 -15.03 -11.88 4.18
N GLY A 221 -14.06 -11.72 3.28
CA GLY A 221 -12.85 -10.93 3.49
C GLY A 221 -11.68 -11.76 4.01
N PRO A 222 -10.56 -11.11 4.37
CA PRO A 222 -9.34 -11.78 4.78
C PRO A 222 -9.55 -12.76 5.94
N ASP A 223 -8.95 -13.95 5.85
CA ASP A 223 -9.16 -15.04 6.78
C ASP A 223 -7.85 -15.64 7.34
N ALA A 224 -7.98 -16.50 8.36
CA ALA A 224 -6.86 -17.15 9.01
C ALA A 224 -6.12 -18.14 8.09
N GLU A 225 -6.78 -18.64 7.04
CA GLU A 225 -6.20 -19.58 6.09
C GLU A 225 -5.18 -18.89 5.18
N ASN A 226 -5.51 -17.72 4.61
CA ASN A 226 -4.55 -16.91 3.87
C ASN A 226 -3.35 -16.50 4.75
N VAL A 227 -3.57 -16.16 6.02
CA VAL A 227 -2.48 -15.90 6.98
C VAL A 227 -1.62 -17.15 7.19
N ALA A 228 -2.23 -18.34 7.30
CA ALA A 228 -1.50 -19.59 7.45
C ALA A 228 -0.66 -19.93 6.22
N ILE A 229 -1.17 -19.65 5.01
CA ILE A 229 -0.42 -19.78 3.75
C ILE A 229 0.82 -18.87 3.79
N LEU A 230 0.66 -17.57 4.07
CA LEU A 230 1.82 -16.65 4.15
C LEU A 230 2.83 -17.08 5.22
N ARG A 231 2.37 -17.54 6.39
CA ARG A 231 3.27 -18.08 7.43
C ARG A 231 4.04 -19.32 6.96
N ARG A 232 3.43 -20.20 6.17
CA ARG A 232 4.10 -21.36 5.57
C ARG A 232 5.12 -20.93 4.51
N LEU A 233 4.84 -19.88 3.75
CA LEU A 233 5.77 -19.34 2.76
C LEU A 233 6.97 -18.62 3.40
N ALA A 234 6.76 -17.98 4.55
CA ALA A 234 7.82 -17.33 5.33
C ALA A 234 8.71 -18.31 6.12
N ALA A 235 8.26 -19.55 6.33
CA ALA A 235 9.00 -20.59 7.04
C ALA A 235 10.11 -21.23 6.22
#